data_AF-A0A9J6H623-F1
#
_entry.id   AF-A0A9J6H623-F1
#
_cell.length_a   1.000
_cell.length_b   1.000
_cell.length_c   1.000
_cell.angle_alpha   90.00
_cell.angle_beta   90.00
_cell.angle_gamma   90.00
#
_symmetry.space_group_name_H-M   'P 1'
#
loop_
_entity.id
_entity.type
_entity.pdbx_description
1 polymer ?
#
loop_
_entity_poly.entity_id
_entity_poly.type
_entity_poly.pdbx_seq_one_letter_code
_entity_poly.pdbx_strand_id
1 'polypeptide(L)'
;MIWGDYFAHVCGWYARRDEPNVLFVLYEDIKRAPHEWLESVALDESTLDKIVHHSSFDFMKEHATRTAPAMRARTFARRGTVGDWRSTLNAAQERQLERLLRDRSKDTGLWKLWLDLDEEDDSDF
;
A
#
# COMPACT_ATOMS: atom_id res chain seq x y z
N MET A 1 -13.22 17.12 0.98
CA MET A 1 -12.19 16.15 0.53
C MET A 1 -12.55 15.73 -0.88
N ILE A 2 -11.59 15.62 -1.81
CA ILE A 2 -11.87 15.55 -3.25
C ILE A 2 -12.48 14.20 -3.69
N TRP A 3 -12.44 13.16 -2.84
CA TRP A 3 -12.92 11.80 -3.19
C TRP A 3 -13.69 11.07 -2.07
N GLY A 4 -14.16 11.77 -1.03
CA GLY A 4 -14.99 11.18 0.03
C GLY A 4 -14.24 10.66 1.26
N ASP A 5 -14.87 9.75 2.01
CA ASP A 5 -14.35 9.15 3.25
C ASP A 5 -13.47 7.92 2.95
N TYR A 6 -12.23 7.93 3.45
CA TYR A 6 -11.26 6.85 3.23
C TYR A 6 -11.76 5.49 3.74
N PHE A 7 -12.28 5.45 4.97
CA PHE A 7 -12.73 4.19 5.57
C PHE A 7 -13.94 3.61 4.85
N ALA A 8 -14.91 4.44 4.47
CA ALA A 8 -16.04 3.99 3.65
C ALA A 8 -15.56 3.39 2.31
N HIS A 9 -14.60 4.02 1.65
CA HIS A 9 -14.06 3.51 0.38
C HIS A 9 -13.37 2.15 0.55
N VAL A 10 -12.41 2.05 1.47
CA VAL A 10 -11.62 0.81 1.64
C VAL A 10 -12.48 -0.32 2.21
N CYS A 11 -13.32 -0.05 3.22
CA CYS A 11 -14.19 -1.07 3.80
C CYS A 11 -15.22 -1.60 2.78
N GLY A 12 -15.76 -0.72 1.91
CA GLY A 12 -16.68 -1.12 0.86
C GLY A 12 -16.06 -2.10 -0.14
N TRP A 13 -14.80 -1.86 -0.55
CA TRP A 13 -14.07 -2.79 -1.42
C TRP A 13 -13.62 -4.05 -0.70
N TYR A 14 -13.17 -3.93 0.55
CA TYR A 14 -12.73 -5.08 1.34
C TYR A 14 -13.85 -6.08 1.61
N ALA A 15 -15.10 -5.60 1.76
CA ALA A 15 -16.27 -6.47 1.87
C ALA A 15 -16.53 -7.33 0.61
N ARG A 16 -15.98 -6.93 -0.54
CA ARG A 16 -16.11 -7.58 -1.84
C ARG A 16 -14.87 -8.37 -2.26
N ARG A 17 -13.87 -8.48 -1.39
CA ARG A 17 -12.56 -9.09 -1.72
C ARG A 17 -12.64 -10.56 -2.15
N ASP A 18 -13.68 -11.26 -1.71
CA ASP A 18 -13.90 -12.68 -2.03
C ASP A 18 -14.74 -12.88 -3.32
N GLU A 19 -15.09 -11.78 -4.02
CA GLU A 19 -15.77 -11.87 -5.32
C GLU A 19 -14.81 -12.35 -6.42
N PRO A 20 -15.27 -13.18 -7.37
CA PRO A 20 -14.40 -13.87 -8.34
C PRO A 20 -13.63 -12.94 -9.29
N ASN A 21 -14.04 -11.67 -9.42
CA ASN A 21 -13.41 -10.68 -10.29
C ASN A 21 -12.80 -9.50 -9.51
N VAL A 22 -12.57 -9.68 -8.20
CA VAL A 22 -11.95 -8.68 -7.34
C VAL A 22 -10.63 -9.23 -6.82
N LEU A 23 -9.54 -8.55 -7.16
CA LEU A 23 -8.22 -8.82 -6.58
C LEU A 23 -7.91 -7.67 -5.61
N PHE A 24 -8.04 -7.94 -4.31
CA PHE A 24 -7.70 -6.97 -3.27
C PHE A 24 -6.23 -7.14 -2.88
N VAL A 25 -5.45 -6.06 -2.98
CA VAL A 25 -4.00 -6.09 -2.73
C VAL A 25 -3.57 -4.96 -1.81
N LEU A 26 -2.59 -5.24 -0.96
CA LEU A 26 -1.96 -4.24 -0.11
C LEU A 26 -0.68 -3.72 -0.76
N TYR A 27 -0.41 -2.44 -0.54
CA TYR A 27 0.81 -1.83 -1.03
C TYR A 27 2.05 -2.44 -0.35
N GLU A 28 1.89 -2.78 0.92
CA GLU A 28 2.88 -3.39 1.78
C GLU A 28 3.31 -4.77 1.25
N ASP A 29 2.37 -5.61 0.83
CA ASP A 29 2.65 -6.94 0.26
C ASP A 29 3.44 -6.83 -1.05
N ILE A 30 3.01 -5.95 -1.96
CA ILE A 30 3.70 -5.69 -3.23
C ILE A 30 5.13 -5.21 -2.98
N LYS A 31 5.32 -4.39 -1.94
CA LYS A 31 6.65 -3.87 -1.58
C LYS A 31 7.55 -4.92 -0.95
N ARG A 32 6.99 -5.82 -0.15
CA ARG A 32 7.71 -6.87 0.56
C ARG A 32 8.23 -7.93 -0.40
N ALA A 33 7.38 -8.44 -1.29
CA ALA A 33 7.72 -9.53 -2.20
C ALA A 33 7.12 -9.29 -3.60
N PRO A 34 7.70 -8.37 -4.39
CA PRO A 34 7.16 -8.00 -5.70
C PRO A 34 7.16 -9.18 -6.69
N HIS A 35 8.13 -10.09 -6.60
CA HIS A 35 8.19 -11.29 -7.44
C HIS A 35 7.08 -12.28 -7.11
N GLU A 36 6.93 -12.67 -5.84
CA GLU A 36 5.87 -13.58 -5.38
C GLU A 36 4.48 -13.04 -5.70
N TRP A 37 4.29 -11.72 -5.53
CA TRP A 37 3.03 -11.09 -5.87
C TRP A 37 2.75 -11.15 -7.37
N LEU A 38 3.73 -10.84 -8.23
CA LEU A 38 3.54 -10.89 -9.69
C LEU A 38 3.41 -12.31 -10.24
N GLU A 39 4.04 -13.30 -9.62
CA GLU A 39 3.84 -14.72 -9.92
C GLU A 39 2.39 -15.15 -9.66
N SER A 40 1.77 -14.62 -8.60
CA SER A 40 0.34 -14.88 -8.32
C SER A 40 -0.61 -14.36 -9.42
N VAL A 41 -0.13 -13.43 -10.26
CA VAL A 41 -0.85 -12.86 -11.41
C VAL A 41 -0.52 -13.58 -12.74
N ALA A 42 0.19 -14.71 -12.67
CA ALA A 42 0.46 -15.66 -13.77
C ALA A 42 1.28 -15.12 -14.96
N LEU A 43 2.50 -14.64 -14.67
CA LEU A 43 3.46 -14.17 -15.68
C LEU A 43 4.64 -15.14 -15.86
N ASP A 44 5.26 -15.15 -17.04
CA ASP A 44 6.52 -15.87 -17.25
C ASP A 44 7.71 -15.12 -16.63
N GLU A 45 8.75 -15.85 -16.23
CA GLU A 45 9.93 -15.34 -15.50
C GLU A 45 10.66 -14.21 -16.26
N SER A 46 10.74 -14.30 -17.59
CA SER A 46 11.43 -13.29 -18.40
C SER A 46 10.67 -11.95 -18.49
N THR A 47 9.35 -12.01 -18.35
CA THR A 47 8.46 -10.84 -18.29
C THR A 47 8.39 -10.29 -16.87
N LEU A 48 8.47 -11.17 -15.87
CA LEU A 48 8.48 -10.82 -14.45
C LEU A 48 9.61 -9.83 -14.11
N ASP A 49 10.84 -10.17 -14.47
CA ASP A 49 12.01 -9.32 -14.18
C ASP A 49 11.88 -7.92 -14.79
N LYS A 50 11.35 -7.84 -16.02
CA LYS A 50 11.13 -6.56 -16.71
C LYS A 50 10.08 -5.73 -15.98
N ILE A 51 8.99 -6.37 -15.54
CA ILE A 51 7.93 -5.68 -14.82
C ILE A 51 8.47 -5.18 -13.49
N VAL A 52 9.12 -6.02 -12.69
CA VAL A 52 9.71 -5.63 -11.39
C VAL A 52 10.66 -4.45 -11.57
N HIS A 53 11.53 -4.49 -12.58
CA HIS A 53 12.44 -3.39 -12.87
C HIS A 53 11.69 -2.09 -13.22
N HIS A 54 10.73 -2.14 -14.13
CA HIS A 54 9.99 -0.97 -14.59
C HIS A 54 8.95 -0.43 -13.60
N SER A 55 8.45 -1.27 -12.68
CA SER A 55 7.58 -0.87 -11.57
C SER A 55 8.35 -0.50 -10.30
N SER A 56 9.68 -0.60 -10.31
CA SER A 56 10.51 -0.19 -9.18
C SER A 56 10.34 1.30 -8.89
N PHE A 57 10.51 1.67 -7.62
CA PHE A 57 10.34 3.06 -7.21
C PHE A 57 11.33 3.99 -7.92
N ASP A 58 12.59 3.58 -8.04
CA ASP A 58 13.63 4.39 -8.66
C ASP A 58 13.36 4.62 -10.15
N PHE A 59 13.00 3.55 -10.87
CA PHE A 59 12.62 3.65 -12.29
C PHE A 59 11.42 4.58 -12.46
N MET A 60 10.34 4.36 -11.70
CA MET A 60 9.15 5.22 -11.78
C MET A 60 9.44 6.67 -11.40
N LYS A 61 10.31 6.92 -10.42
CA LYS A 61 10.68 8.28 -9.97
C LYS A 61 11.51 9.01 -11.02
N GLU A 62 12.46 8.33 -11.65
CA GLU A 62 13.24 8.88 -12.76
C GLU A 62 12.34 9.22 -13.96
N HIS A 63 11.34 8.39 -14.22
CA HIS A 63 10.41 8.56 -15.34
C HIS A 63 9.08 9.26 -14.98
N ALA A 64 8.98 9.86 -13.79
CA ALA A 64 7.73 10.45 -13.26
C ALA A 64 7.13 11.57 -14.14
N THR A 65 7.95 12.20 -14.99
CA THR A 65 7.49 13.20 -15.97
C THR A 65 6.55 12.61 -17.01
N ARG A 66 6.63 11.30 -17.28
CA ARG A 66 5.77 10.59 -18.23
C ARG A 66 4.43 10.17 -17.60
N THR A 67 4.41 9.91 -16.30
CA THR A 67 3.23 9.42 -15.57
C THR A 67 2.40 10.53 -14.93
N ALA A 68 3.03 11.66 -14.57
CA ALA A 68 2.34 12.79 -13.95
C ALA A 68 2.87 14.16 -14.45
N PRO A 69 2.68 14.51 -15.74
CA PRO A 69 3.23 15.73 -16.32
C PRO A 69 2.66 17.03 -15.71
N ALA A 70 1.43 16.99 -15.16
CA ALA A 70 0.79 18.12 -14.50
C ALA A 70 1.21 18.31 -13.04
N MET A 71 1.77 17.27 -12.41
CA MET A 71 2.35 17.35 -11.07
C MET A 71 3.83 17.70 -11.26
N ARG A 72 4.44 18.48 -10.35
CA ARG A 72 5.90 18.65 -10.36
C ARG A 72 6.53 17.26 -10.21
N ALA A 73 6.96 16.63 -11.31
CA ALA A 73 7.26 15.20 -11.40
C ALA A 73 8.16 14.67 -10.28
N ARG A 74 9.12 15.49 -9.83
CA ARG A 74 10.04 15.17 -8.73
C ARG A 74 9.39 15.07 -7.34
N THR A 75 8.19 15.63 -7.16
CA THR A 75 7.42 15.58 -5.91
C THR A 75 6.32 14.52 -5.90
N PHE A 76 5.96 13.97 -7.07
CA PHE A 76 4.93 12.94 -7.17
C PHE A 76 5.38 11.62 -6.51
N ALA A 77 6.55 11.11 -6.92
CA ALA A 77 7.21 9.98 -6.27
C ALA A 77 8.13 10.46 -5.13
N ARG A 78 7.58 10.54 -3.91
CA ARG A 78 8.24 11.16 -2.75
C ARG A 78 9.29 10.25 -2.09
N ARG A 79 8.84 9.22 -1.37
CA ARG A 79 9.70 8.27 -0.62
C ARG A 79 9.50 6.79 -1.01
N GLY A 80 8.25 6.36 -1.25
CA GLY A 80 7.99 4.98 -1.69
C GLY A 80 8.29 3.91 -0.63
N THR A 81 8.24 4.30 0.64
CA THR A 81 8.53 3.47 1.81
C THR A 81 7.27 3.22 2.64
N VAL A 82 7.15 2.02 3.19
CA VAL A 82 6.14 1.66 4.20
C VAL A 82 6.57 2.25 5.56
N GLY A 83 5.62 2.60 6.43
CA GLY A 83 5.93 3.09 7.79
C GLY A 83 6.32 4.57 7.91
N ASP A 84 6.34 5.32 6.80
CA ASP A 84 6.76 6.74 6.80
C ASP A 84 5.92 7.66 7.72
N TRP A 85 4.71 7.21 8.08
CA TRP A 85 3.82 7.88 9.02
C TRP A 85 4.45 8.05 10.41
N ARG A 86 5.32 7.12 10.85
CA ARG A 86 6.03 7.20 12.14
C ARG A 86 6.95 8.41 12.26
N SER A 87 7.49 8.88 11.13
CA SER A 87 8.32 10.09 11.09
C SER A 87 7.52 11.40 11.13
N THR A 88 6.20 11.31 10.93
CA THR A 88 5.32 12.49 10.71
C THR A 88 4.32 12.68 11.85
N LEU A 89 3.78 11.59 12.39
CA LEU A 89 2.80 11.63 13.47
C LEU A 89 3.49 11.65 14.83
N ASN A 90 2.92 12.42 15.76
CA ASN A 90 3.27 12.28 17.17
C ASN A 90 2.43 11.18 17.85
N ALA A 91 2.84 10.78 19.05
CA ALA A 91 2.19 9.69 19.79
C ALA A 91 0.69 9.92 20.07
N ALA A 92 0.22 11.16 20.17
CA ALA A 92 -1.21 11.42 20.36
C ALA A 92 -2.01 11.20 19.06
N GLN A 93 -1.44 11.60 17.92
CA GLN A 93 -2.02 11.41 16.60
C GLN A 93 -2.02 9.94 16.19
N GLU A 94 -0.95 9.21 16.48
CA GLU A 94 -0.83 7.76 16.30
C GLU A 94 -1.94 7.02 17.04
N ARG A 95 -2.08 7.23 18.36
CA ARG A 95 -3.18 6.64 19.15
C ARG A 95 -4.56 7.00 18.63
N GLN A 96 -4.74 8.22 18.13
CA GLN A 96 -6.01 8.62 17.53
C GLN A 96 -6.27 7.87 16.22
N LEU A 97 -5.24 7.71 15.39
CA LEU A 97 -5.34 6.97 14.13
C LEU A 97 -5.65 5.50 14.37
N GLU A 98 -4.95 4.84 15.31
CA GLU A 98 -5.23 3.46 15.71
C GLU A 98 -6.67 3.28 16.18
N ARG A 99 -7.16 4.19 17.02
CA ARG A 99 -8.55 4.17 17.49
C ARG A 99 -9.53 4.29 16.33
N LEU A 100 -9.31 5.25 15.43
CA LEU A 100 -10.15 5.43 14.25
C LEU A 100 -10.12 4.21 13.33
N LEU A 101 -8.94 3.63 13.09
CA LEU A 101 -8.78 2.43 12.28
C LEU A 101 -9.60 1.27 12.84
N ARG A 102 -9.48 1.01 14.15
CA ARG A 102 -10.25 -0.05 14.83
C ARG A 102 -11.74 0.23 14.78
N ASP A 103 -12.17 1.43 15.20
CA ASP A 103 -13.59 1.76 15.31
C ASP A 103 -14.31 1.78 13.95
N ARG A 104 -13.65 2.29 12.92
CA ARG A 104 -14.24 2.49 11.59
C ARG A 104 -14.19 1.26 10.70
N SER A 105 -13.40 0.26 11.06
CA SER A 105 -13.26 -0.97 10.27
C SER A 105 -13.51 -2.25 11.06
N LYS A 106 -14.03 -2.14 12.28
CA LYS A 106 -14.37 -3.28 13.15
C LYS A 106 -15.27 -4.31 12.47
N ASP A 107 -16.22 -3.86 11.64
CA ASP A 107 -17.24 -4.72 11.04
C ASP A 107 -16.69 -5.53 9.86
N THR A 108 -15.61 -5.07 9.25
CA THR A 108 -14.96 -5.75 8.12
C THR A 108 -13.74 -6.56 8.56
N GLY A 109 -13.17 -6.28 9.73
CA GLY A 109 -11.92 -6.90 10.20
C GLY A 109 -10.67 -6.35 9.51
N LEU A 110 -10.81 -5.32 8.66
CA LEU A 110 -9.72 -4.70 7.89
C LEU A 110 -8.59 -4.19 8.80
N TRP A 111 -8.90 -3.70 10.01
CA TRP A 111 -7.88 -3.25 10.97
C TRP A 111 -6.81 -4.30 11.31
N LYS A 112 -7.09 -5.59 11.12
CA LYS A 112 -6.13 -6.66 11.40
C LYS A 112 -4.97 -6.70 10.41
N LEU A 113 -5.18 -6.26 9.17
CA LEU A 113 -4.18 -6.34 8.10
C LEU A 113 -2.89 -5.60 8.41
N TRP A 114 -2.95 -4.58 9.26
CA TRP A 114 -1.78 -3.78 9.64
C TRP A 114 -1.22 -4.12 11.01
N LEU A 115 -1.88 -4.99 11.79
CA LEU A 115 -1.33 -5.43 13.08
C LEU A 115 -0.28 -6.52 12.90
N ASP A 116 -0.49 -7.40 11.93
CA ASP A 116 0.47 -8.45 11.60
C ASP A 116 1.79 -7.85 11.05
N LEU A 117 1.74 -6.64 10.49
CA LEU A 117 2.92 -5.91 10.02
C LEU A 117 3.74 -5.28 11.14
N ASP A 118 3.13 -5.01 12.30
CA ASP A 118 3.83 -4.42 13.46
C ASP A 118 4.52 -5.51 14.31
N GLU A 119 4.10 -6.78 14.21
CA GLU A 119 4.72 -7.90 14.95
C GLU A 119 5.97 -8.46 14.26
N GLU A 120 6.14 -8.25 12.95
CA GLU A 120 7.31 -8.74 12.20
C GLU A 120 8.51 -7.77 12.21
N ASP A 121 8.32 -6.49 12.58
CA ASP A 121 9.40 -5.48 12.65
C ASP A 121 10.18 -5.53 13.98
N ASP A 122 9.71 -6.31 14.97
CA ASP A 122 10.36 -6.51 16.27
C ASP A 122 11.39 -7.67 16.29
N SER A 123 11.57 -8.40 15.17
CA SER A 123 12.49 -9.55 15.12
C SER A 123 13.93 -9.25 14.69
N ASP A 124 14.27 -7.97 14.42
CA ASP A 124 15.62 -7.56 13.97
C ASP A 124 16.31 -6.57 14.94
N PHE A 125 16.04 -6.68 16.24
CA PHE A 125 16.91 -6.13 17.30
C PHE A 125 17.43 -7.19 18.27
#